data_AF-A0A8T7M6B6-F1
#
_entry.id   AF-A0A8T7M6B6-F1
#
_cell.length_a   1.000
_cell.length_b   1.000
_cell.length_c   1.000
_cell.angle_alpha   90.00
_cell.angle_beta   90.00
_cell.angle_gamma   90.00
#
_symmetry.space_group_name_H-M   'P 1'
#
loop_
_entity.id
_entity.type
_entity.pdbx_description
1 polymer ?
#
loop_
_entity_poly.entity_id
_entity_poly.type
_entity_poly.pdbx_seq_one_letter_code
_entity_poly.pdbx_strand_id
1 'polypeptide(L)' 'MAMLNPHFKAEVVEANEFMEFSQQYYVFGVPKTVVNNLLQFEGSVPESAFMNYIVQATS' A
#
# COMPACT_ATOMS: atom_id res chain seq x y z
N MET A 1 -4.69 11.36 0.24
CA MET A 1 -5.38 10.95 -1.01
C MET A 1 -6.78 10.40 -0.75
N ALA A 2 -6.95 9.28 -0.05
CA ALA A 2 -8.28 8.69 0.22
C ALA A 2 -9.27 9.65 0.90
N MET A 3 -8.80 10.47 1.84
CA MET A 3 -9.63 11.51 2.48
C MET A 3 -10.11 12.62 1.53
N LEU A 4 -9.42 12.82 0.40
CA LEU A 4 -9.68 13.92 -0.54
C LEU A 4 -10.50 13.49 -1.75
N ASN A 5 -10.52 12.20 -2.08
CA ASN A 5 -11.19 11.70 -3.27
C ASN A 5 -11.84 10.33 -2.98
N PRO A 6 -13.18 10.22 -3.09
CA PRO A 6 -13.93 9.03 -2.71
C PRO A 6 -13.68 7.82 -3.61
N HIS A 7 -13.03 8.00 -4.77
CA HIS A 7 -12.62 6.89 -5.62
C HIS A 7 -11.40 6.13 -5.07
N PHE A 8 -10.69 6.70 -4.10
CA PHE A 8 -9.59 6.03 -3.42
C PHE A 8 -10.03 5.48 -2.06
N LYS A 9 -9.86 4.17 -1.89
CA LYS A 9 -9.97 3.50 -0.59
C LYS A 9 -8.58 3.16 -0.09
N ALA A 10 -8.33 3.39 1.20
CA ALA A 10 -7.08 3.05 1.85
C ALA A 10 -7.37 2.55 3.26
N GLU A 11 -6.64 1.52 3.67
CA GLU A 11 -6.72 0.93 5.00
C GLU A 11 -5.30 0.82 5.55
N VAL A 12 -5.18 1.04 6.86
CA VAL A 12 -3.92 0.84 7.58
C VAL A 12 -4.08 -0.41 8.42
N VAL A 13 -3.13 -1.32 8.28
CA VAL A 13 -3.12 -2.61 8.97
C VAL A 13 -1.88 -2.66 9.84
N GLU A 14 -2.06 -2.96 11.13
CA GLU A 14 -0.97 -3.20 12.06
C GLU A 14 -0.39 -4.59 11.85
N ALA A 15 0.84 -4.66 11.32
CA ALA A 15 1.48 -5.91 10.92
C ALA A 15 1.61 -6.93 12.07
N ASN A 16 1.82 -6.44 13.29
CA ASN A 16 1.97 -7.30 14.46
C ASN A 16 0.63 -7.88 14.97
N GLU A 17 -0.50 -7.24 14.65
CA GLU A 17 -1.83 -7.73 15.01
C GLU A 17 -2.39 -8.69 13.95
N PHE A 18 -2.05 -8.49 12.68
CA PHE A 18 -2.56 -9.26 11.54
C PHE A 18 -1.44 -10.02 10.84
N MET A 19 -0.84 -10.97 11.55
CA MET A 19 0.31 -11.74 11.05
C MET A 19 0.00 -12.51 9.77
N GLU A 20 -1.24 -12.95 9.55
CA GLU A 20 -1.62 -13.61 8.28
C GLU A 20 -1.45 -12.69 7.06
N PHE A 21 -1.75 -11.40 7.20
CA PHE A 21 -1.55 -10.43 6.12
C PHE A 21 -0.07 -10.13 5.92
N SER A 22 0.72 -10.09 7.01
CA SER A 22 2.17 -10.00 6.88
C SER A 22 2.76 -11.16 6.09
N GLN A 23 2.28 -12.39 6.32
CA GLN A 23 2.72 -13.55 5.55
C GLN A 23 2.23 -13.49 4.10
N GLN A 24 0.95 -13.17 3.87
CA GLN A 24 0.35 -13.09 2.54
C GLN A 24 1.03 -12.06 1.63
N TYR A 25 1.39 -10.90 2.18
CA TYR A 25 2.04 -9.81 1.44
C TYR A 25 3.55 -9.74 1.67
N TYR A 26 4.16 -10.82 2.19
CA TYR A 26 5.60 -10.94 2.37
C TYR A 26 6.22 -9.69 3.05
N VAL A 27 5.63 -9.28 4.18
CA VAL A 27 6.07 -8.13 4.96
C VAL A 27 7.36 -8.47 5.70
N PHE A 28 8.50 -8.02 5.17
CA PHE A 28 9.80 -8.09 5.85
C PHE A 28 10.22 -6.75 6.48
N GLY A 29 9.72 -5.64 5.94
CA GLY A 29 9.89 -4.29 6.50
C GLY A 29 8.62 -3.46 6.45
N VAL A 30 8.51 -2.52 7.38
CA VAL A 30 7.43 -1.52 7.47
C VAL A 30 7.99 -0.09 7.29
N PRO A 31 7.21 0.86 6.73
CA PRO A 31 5.88 0.65 6.14
C PRO A 31 5.95 -0.14 4.82
N LYS A 32 4.95 -1.00 4.57
CA LYS A 32 4.70 -1.62 3.26
C LYS A 32 3.35 -1.12 2.74
N THR A 33 3.29 -0.73 1.48
CA THR A 33 2.04 -0.40 0.79
C THR A 33 1.76 -1.45 -0.27
N VAL A 34 0.50 -1.90 -0.33
CA VAL A 34 -0.03 -2.80 -1.35
C VAL A 34 -1.14 -2.06 -2.08
N VAL A 35 -1.11 -2.04 -3.41
CA VAL A 35 -2.11 -1.38 -4.25
C VAL A 35 -2.78 -2.41 -5.14
N ASN A 36 -4.11 -2.52 -5.00
CA ASN A 36 -4.97 -3.45 -5.77
C ASN A 36 -4.48 -4.91 -5.79
N ASN A 37 -3.69 -5.34 -4.80
CA ASN A 37 -3.03 -6.65 -4.75
C ASN A 37 -2.08 -6.92 -5.94
N LEU A 38 -1.77 -5.91 -6.75
CA LEU A 38 -0.92 -6.03 -7.95
C LEU A 38 0.48 -5.49 -7.72
N LEU A 39 0.58 -4.37 -7.00
CA LEU A 39 1.83 -3.66 -6.79
C LEU A 39 2.12 -3.53 -5.30
N GLN A 40 3.38 -3.75 -4.93
CA GLN A 40 3.84 -3.69 -3.54
C GLN A 40 5.16 -2.93 -3.47
N PHE A 41 5.33 -2.10 -2.45
CA PHE A 41 6.61 -1.43 -2.18
C PHE A 41 6.81 -1.20 -0.69
N GLU A 42 8.08 -1.21 -0.27
CA GLU A 42 8.52 -0.99 1.10
C GLU A 42 9.11 0.41 1.26
N GLY A 43 9.00 0.93 2.49
CA GLY A 43 9.53 2.23 2.88
C GLY A 43 8.61 3.39 2.50
N SER A 44 8.99 4.56 3.02
CA SER A 44 8.34 5.81 2.68
C SER A 44 8.93 6.34 1.38
N VAL A 45 8.08 6.53 0.37
CA VAL A 45 8.49 7.11 -0.93
C VAL A 45 7.95 8.54 -1.06
N PRO A 46 8.59 9.40 -1.88
CA PRO A 46 8.02 10.71 -2.21
C PRO A 46 6.63 10.59 -2.83
N GLU A 47 5.77 11.59 -2.61
CA GLU A 47 4.38 11.58 -3.09
C GLU A 47 4.25 11.39 -4.61
N SER A 48 5.16 12.00 -5.39
CA SER A 48 5.18 11.83 -6.84
C SER A 48 5.46 10.39 -7.27
N ALA A 49 6.37 9.70 -6.59
CA ALA A 49 6.64 8.28 -6.83
C ALA A 49 5.45 7.41 -6.40
N PHE A 50 4.84 7.72 -5.25
CA PHE A 50 3.64 7.04 -4.77
C PHE A 50 2.49 7.11 -5.79
N MET A 51 2.24 8.29 -6.37
CA MET A 51 1.20 8.42 -7.40
C MET A 51 1.51 7.65 -8.68
N ASN A 52 2.77 7.58 -9.10
CA ASN A 52 3.14 6.77 -10.25
C ASN A 52 2.79 5.29 -10.04
N TYR A 53 3.02 4.75 -8.83
CA TYR A 53 2.63 3.38 -8.51
C TYR A 53 1.12 3.16 -8.55
N ILE A 54 0.33 4.11 -8.04
CA ILE A 54 -1.13 4.04 -8.08
C ILE A 54 -1.65 4.01 -9.51
N VAL A 55 -1.16 4.90 -10.38
CA VAL A 55 -1.61 4.98 -11.78
C VAL A 55 -1.28 3.68 -12.52
N GLN A 56 -0.08 3.12 -12.31
CA GLN A 56 0.31 1.83 -12.89
C GLN A 56 -0.59 0.67 -12.44
N ALA A 57 -1.04 0.66 -11.17
CA ALA A 57 -1.90 -0.39 -10.62
C ALA A 57 -3.40 -0.21 -10.96
N THR A 58 -3.77 0.83 -11.72
CA THR A 58 -5.16 1.13 -12.13
C THR A 58 -5.33 1.10 -13.66
N SER A 59 -4.24 0.96 -14.42
CA SER A 59 -4.25 0.84 -15.88
C SER A 59 -4.50 -0.62 -16.29
#